data_AF-A0A1C5II30-F1
#
_entry.id   AF-A0A1C5II30-F1
#
_cell.length_a   1.000
_cell.length_b   1.000
_cell.length_c   1.000
_cell.angle_alpha   90.00
_cell.angle_beta   90.00
_cell.angle_gamma   90.00
#
_symmetry.space_group_name_H-M   'P 1'
#
loop_
_entity.id
_entity.type
_entity.pdbx_description
1 polymer ?
#
loop_
_entity_poly.entity_id
_entity_poly.type
_entity_poly.pdbx_seq_one_letter_code
_entity_poly.pdbx_strand_id
1 'polypeptide(L)'
;MSPARRVETGAEPVLRRPVAPMLAAPVDEVPEGPALVHEPKWDGWRAIAFRESDGVYLQSRAGRNLTTYFPDITRAVRGAIPPGGCSTAS
;
A
#
# COMPACT_ATOMS: atom_id res chain seq x y z
N MET A 1 18.81 3.16 -29.59
CA MET A 1 18.69 3.38 -28.13
C MET A 1 18.31 4.84 -27.93
N SER A 2 17.03 5.09 -27.62
CA SER A 2 16.51 6.44 -27.37
C SER A 2 16.63 6.72 -25.87
N PRO A 3 17.10 7.90 -25.43
CA PRO A 3 17.22 8.18 -24.00
C PRO A 3 15.82 8.30 -23.39
N ALA A 4 15.63 7.64 -22.24
CA ALA A 4 14.39 7.73 -21.48
C ALA A 4 14.17 9.19 -21.05
N ARG A 5 13.06 9.77 -21.50
CA ARG A 5 12.61 11.11 -21.12
C ARG A 5 12.42 11.13 -19.60
N ARG A 6 13.22 11.94 -18.89
CA ARG A 6 13.05 12.19 -17.45
C ARG A 6 11.64 12.73 -17.23
N VAL A 7 10.82 11.96 -16.53
CA VAL A 7 9.52 12.42 -16.04
C VAL A 7 9.81 13.38 -14.90
N GLU A 8 9.43 14.65 -15.08
CA GLU A 8 9.46 15.64 -14.00
C GLU A 8 8.40 15.23 -12.98
N THR A 9 8.82 14.92 -11.75
CA THR A 9 7.94 14.56 -10.63
C THR A 9 7.07 15.76 -10.25
N GLY A 10 5.91 15.89 -10.90
CA GLY A 10 4.79 16.61 -10.32
C GLY A 10 4.40 15.90 -9.01
N ALA A 11 4.01 16.66 -7.98
CA ALA A 11 3.67 16.12 -6.67
C ALA A 11 2.64 14.99 -6.80
N GLU A 12 3.08 13.74 -6.59
CA GLU A 12 2.24 12.55 -6.59
C GLU A 12 1.06 12.76 -5.63
N PRO A 13 -0.17 12.40 -6.02
CA PRO A 13 -1.34 12.62 -5.17
C PRO A 13 -1.19 11.80 -3.88
N VAL A 14 -1.02 12.52 -2.77
CA VAL A 14 -0.94 11.91 -1.43
C VAL A 14 -2.29 11.28 -1.09
N LEU A 15 -2.33 9.95 -0.97
CA LEU A 15 -3.53 9.23 -0.55
C LEU A 15 -3.89 9.60 0.90
N ARG A 16 -5.11 10.10 1.09
CA ARG A 16 -5.64 10.46 2.42
C ARG A 16 -6.64 9.40 2.88
N ARG A 17 -6.55 9.05 4.16
CA ARG A 17 -7.53 8.16 4.80
C ARG A 17 -8.92 8.83 4.90
N PRO A 18 -10.02 8.05 4.82
CA PRO A 18 -10.08 6.61 4.53
C PRO A 18 -9.95 6.30 3.03
N VAL A 19 -9.30 5.18 2.69
CA VAL A 19 -9.23 4.67 1.31
C VAL A 19 -9.99 3.37 1.22
N ALA A 20 -10.94 3.28 0.28
CA ALA A 20 -11.61 2.02 -0.02
C ALA A 20 -10.63 1.06 -0.72
N PRO A 21 -10.35 -0.14 -0.17
CA PRO A 21 -9.43 -1.08 -0.82
C PRO A 21 -10.02 -1.60 -2.14
N MET A 22 -9.18 -1.74 -3.16
CA MET A 22 -9.55 -2.41 -4.40
C MET A 22 -9.96 -3.87 -4.11
N LEU A 23 -11.05 -4.32 -4.72
CA LEU A 23 -11.54 -5.69 -4.59
C LEU A 23 -11.11 -6.52 -5.79
N ALA A 24 -10.78 -7.79 -5.55
CA ALA A 24 -10.56 -8.77 -6.60
C ALA A 24 -11.91 -9.38 -7.00
N ALA A 25 -12.11 -9.60 -8.29
CA ALA A 25 -13.26 -10.36 -8.78
C ALA A 25 -13.03 -11.85 -8.49
N PRO A 26 -14.05 -12.60 -8.03
CA PRO A 26 -13.97 -14.04 -7.93
C PRO A 26 -13.92 -14.65 -9.32
N VAL A 27 -13.02 -15.61 -9.52
CA VAL A 27 -12.85 -16.40 -10.74
C VAL A 27 -12.68 -17.86 -10.34
N ASP A 28 -13.17 -18.78 -11.16
CA ASP A 28 -13.14 -20.21 -10.87
C ASP A 28 -11.74 -20.82 -11.06
N GLU A 29 -10.96 -20.23 -11.97
CA GLU A 29 -9.61 -20.66 -12.31
C GLU A 29 -8.62 -19.49 -12.22
N VAL A 30 -7.36 -19.80 -11.94
CA VAL A 30 -6.30 -18.77 -11.88
C VAL A 30 -6.06 -18.25 -13.29
N PRO A 31 -6.22 -16.94 -13.56
CA PRO A 31 -6.10 -16.40 -14.89
C PRO A 31 -4.64 -16.38 -15.34
N GLU A 32 -4.37 -16.88 -16.54
CA GLU A 32 -3.06 -16.87 -17.17
C GLU A 32 -2.93 -15.72 -18.17
N GLY A 33 -1.74 -15.12 -18.26
CA GLY A 33 -1.46 -14.09 -19.25
C GLY A 33 -0.15 -13.35 -18.99
N PRO A 34 0.52 -12.84 -20.05
CA PRO A 34 1.84 -12.23 -19.94
C PRO A 34 1.85 -10.90 -19.16
N ALA A 35 0.68 -10.31 -18.90
CA ALA A 35 0.53 -9.06 -18.16
C ALA A 35 0.04 -9.27 -16.71
N LEU A 36 -0.05 -10.51 -16.24
CA LEU A 36 -0.53 -10.83 -14.89
C LEU A 36 0.62 -11.14 -13.95
N VAL A 37 0.55 -10.58 -12.74
CA VAL A 37 1.44 -10.90 -11.62
C VAL A 37 0.61 -11.64 -10.57
N HIS A 38 1.19 -12.68 -9.97
CA HIS A 38 0.50 -13.52 -8.99
C HIS A 38 1.19 -13.43 -7.64
N GLU A 39 0.41 -13.24 -6.60
CA GLU A 39 0.88 -13.22 -5.22
C GLU A 39 0.08 -14.24 -4.39
N PRO A 40 0.70 -14.91 -3.39
CA PRO A 40 -0.02 -15.79 -2.48
C PRO A 40 -1.14 -15.04 -1.76
N LYS A 41 -2.34 -15.66 -1.71
CA LYS A 41 -3.45 -15.14 -0.91
C LYS A 41 -3.22 -15.45 0.56
N TRP A 42 -2.76 -14.46 1.32
CA TRP A 42 -2.66 -14.55 2.77
C TRP A 42 -4.05 -14.57 3.43
N ASP A 43 -4.25 -15.46 4.40
CA ASP A 43 -5.45 -15.45 5.24
C ASP A 43 -5.19 -14.65 6.52
N GLY A 44 -5.97 -13.62 6.76
CA GLY A 44 -5.75 -12.69 7.87
C GLY A 44 -6.38 -11.32 7.68
N TRP A 45 -5.83 -10.33 8.36
CA TRP A 45 -6.34 -8.95 8.36
C TRP A 45 -5.80 -8.18 7.16
N ARG A 46 -6.69 -7.76 6.25
CA ARG A 46 -6.34 -6.77 5.24
C ARG A 46 -6.29 -5.38 5.87
N ALA A 47 -5.12 -4.77 5.84
CA ALA A 47 -4.89 -3.43 6.38
C ALA A 47 -4.19 -2.51 5.36
N ILE A 48 -4.52 -1.22 5.41
CA ILE A 48 -3.79 -0.15 4.73
C ILE A 48 -3.03 0.64 5.80
N ALA A 49 -1.72 0.79 5.63
CA ALA A 49 -0.88 1.57 6.52
C ALA A 49 -0.69 2.99 5.95
N PHE A 50 -1.05 4.00 6.72
CA PHE A 50 -0.79 5.40 6.41
C PHE A 50 0.40 5.85 7.24
N ARG A 51 1.49 6.22 6.56
CA ARG A 51 2.72 6.68 7.18
C ARG A 51 2.75 8.21 7.20
N GLU A 52 2.22 8.77 8.29
CA GLU A 52 2.15 10.21 8.54
C GLU A 52 3.46 10.71 9.20
N SER A 53 3.64 12.02 9.31
CA SER A 53 4.87 12.63 9.85
C SER A 53 5.13 12.27 11.32
N ASP A 54 4.07 12.13 12.10
CA ASP A 54 4.06 11.85 13.52
C ASP A 54 3.89 10.36 13.86
N GLY A 55 3.24 9.58 12.98
CA GLY A 55 2.83 8.22 13.33
C GLY A 55 2.61 7.27 12.17
N VAL A 56 1.96 6.16 12.52
CA VAL A 56 1.42 5.17 11.57
C VAL A 56 -0.03 4.94 11.97
N TYR A 57 -0.93 5.03 10.99
CA TYR A 57 -2.33 4.67 11.16
C TYR A 57 -2.63 3.42 10.34
N LEU A 58 -3.20 2.39 10.99
CA LEU A 58 -3.65 1.18 10.31
C LEU A 58 -5.16 1.22 10.11
N GLN A 59 -5.59 1.04 8.87
CA GLN A 59 -6.99 0.96 8.46
C GLN A 59 -7.35 -0.47 8.06
N SER A 60 -8.41 -1.05 8.62
CA SER A 60 -8.99 -2.30 8.13
C SER A 60 -9.66 -2.16 6.76
N ARG A 61 -9.96 -3.29 6.12
CA ARG A 61 -10.82 -3.33 4.92
C ARG A 61 -12.14 -2.53 5.06
N ALA A 62 -12.75 -2.54 6.25
CA ALA A 62 -14.01 -1.84 6.52
C ALA A 62 -13.81 -0.39 7.01
N GLY A 63 -12.60 0.17 6.88
CA GLY A 63 -12.28 1.54 7.28
C GLY A 63 -11.93 1.73 8.77
N ARG A 64 -12.17 0.72 9.62
CA ARG A 64 -11.93 0.78 11.08
C ARG A 64 -10.44 0.98 11.43
N ASN A 65 -10.18 1.69 12.53
CA ASN A 65 -8.84 1.88 13.08
C ASN A 65 -8.34 0.58 13.73
N LEU A 66 -7.20 0.07 13.24
CA LEU A 66 -6.51 -1.12 13.75
C LEU A 66 -5.22 -0.82 14.52
N THR A 67 -4.83 0.45 14.62
CA THR A 67 -3.52 0.90 15.11
C THR A 67 -3.20 0.36 16.51
N THR A 68 -4.16 0.39 17.43
CA THR A 68 -3.99 -0.05 18.81
C THR A 68 -3.90 -1.58 18.96
N TYR A 69 -4.40 -2.33 17.98
CA TYR A 69 -4.41 -3.80 18.01
C TYR A 69 -3.08 -4.40 17.54
N PHE A 70 -2.30 -3.66 16.73
CA PHE A 70 -1.06 -4.15 16.12
C PHE A 70 0.12 -3.19 16.36
N PRO A 71 0.58 -3.05 17.61
CA PRO A 71 1.72 -2.20 17.96
C PRO A 71 3.04 -2.63 17.30
N ASP A 72 3.23 -3.95 17.09
CA ASP A 72 4.45 -4.45 16.46
C ASP A 72 4.51 -4.09 14.96
N ILE A 73 3.36 -4.15 14.28
CA ILE A 73 3.25 -3.77 12.86
C ILE A 73 3.47 -2.28 12.67
N THR A 74 2.87 -1.44 13.53
CA THR A 74 3.12 0.01 13.47
C THR A 74 4.58 0.35 13.71
N ARG A 75 5.26 -0.31 14.66
CA ARG A 75 6.72 -0.15 14.87
C ARG A 75 7.53 -0.57 13.64
N ALA A 76 7.20 -1.72 13.04
CA ALA A 76 7.88 -2.20 11.84
C ALA A 76 7.73 -1.21 10.66
N VAL A 77 6.52 -0.71 10.42
CA VAL A 77 6.26 0.30 9.39
C VAL A 77 7.05 1.59 9.65
N ARG A 78 7.14 2.05 10.91
CA ARG A 78 7.92 3.26 11.25
C ARG A 78 9.41 3.09 10.94
N GLY A 79 9.95 1.88 11.13
CA GLY A 79 11.36 1.57 10.85
C GLY A 79 11.65 1.34 9.37
N ALA A 80 10.69 0.80 8.62
CA ALA A 80 10.87 0.41 7.22
C ALA A 80 10.49 1.51 6.20
N ILE A 81 9.58 2.43 6.55
CA ILE A 81 9.02 3.42 5.61
C ILE A 81 9.23 4.86 6.14
N PRO A 82 9.80 5.76 5.31
CA PRO A 82 9.97 7.16 5.69
C PRO A 82 8.62 7.88 5.87
N PRO A 83 8.55 8.92 6.73
CA PRO A 83 7.34 9.72 6.90
C PRO A 83 6.92 10.39 5.59
N GLY A 84 5.62 10.39 5.26
CA GLY A 84 5.10 10.96 4.00
C GLY A 84 4.97 9.97 2.84
N GLY A 85 5.35 8.70 3.05
CA GLY A 85 5.19 7.62 2.09
C GLY A 85 6.44 7.30 1.29
N CYS A 86 6.33 6.41 0.32
CA CYS A 86 7.42 6.14 -0.62
C CYS A 86 7.53 7.31 -1.60
N SER A 87 8.39 8.29 -1.32
CA SER A 87 9.02 9.02 -2.41
C SER A 87 10.02 8.05 -3.06
N THR A 88 9.80 7.71 -4.32
CA THR A 88 10.80 7.02 -5.12
C THR A 88 11.99 7.95 -5.30
N ALA A 89 12.96 7.85 -4.39
CA ALA A 89 14.30 8.36 -4.61
C ALA A 89 15.12 7.25 -5.28
N SER A 90 14.95 7.10 -6.60
CA SER A 90 15.93 6.58 -7.59
C SER A 90 15.27 6.51 -8.97
#